data_AF-A0A8T7GM93-F1
#
_entry.id   AF-A0A8T7GM93-F1
#
_cell.length_a   1.000
_cell.length_b   1.000
_cell.length_c   1.000
_cell.angle_alpha   90.00
_cell.angle_beta   90.00
_cell.angle_gamma   90.00
#
_symmetry.space_group_name_H-M   'P 1'
#
loop_
_entity.id
_entity.type
_entity.pdbx_description
1 polymer ?
#
loop_
_entity_poly.entity_id
_entity_poly.type
_entity_poly.pdbx_seq_one_letter_code
_entity_poly.pdbx_strand_id
1 'polypeptide(L)'
;MTADERRMGLWEAVALGVGIIIGASIFSVLGVGASIAGPNLPLALLLSSLAALLVAYNYAKLASAFTSNAGPVEYAVQAFGSSLVVGVAAFMLWFTYVGSVALFAKTFAGYAAALLGRPGQPHVMAAIEVLVVAAFVALDFAGSKAVGRARSTWKR
;
A
#
# COMPACT_ATOMS: atom_id res chain seq x y z
N MET A 1 -30.72 -1.11 -8.11
CA MET A 1 -29.26 -1.01 -7.92
C MET A 1 -29.00 -0.17 -6.69
N THR A 2 -28.78 -0.77 -5.53
CA THR A 2 -28.20 -0.13 -4.33
C THR A 2 -27.79 -1.24 -3.36
N ALA A 3 -26.68 -1.92 -3.65
CA ALA A 3 -25.88 -2.41 -2.53
C ALA A 3 -25.34 -1.14 -1.86
N ASP A 4 -25.51 -1.04 -0.55
CA ASP A 4 -24.98 0.07 0.25
C ASP A 4 -23.45 0.06 0.17
N GLU A 5 -22.90 0.69 -0.88
CA GLU A 5 -21.48 1.00 -0.98
C GLU A 5 -21.20 2.00 0.12
N ARG A 6 -20.69 1.52 1.27
CA ARG A 6 -20.15 2.39 2.31
C ARG A 6 -19.17 3.36 1.66
N ARG A 7 -19.64 4.59 1.45
CA ARG A 7 -18.83 5.65 0.86
C ARG A 7 -17.84 6.10 1.92
N MET A 8 -16.56 5.97 1.58
CA MET A 8 -15.49 6.48 2.43
C MET A 8 -15.58 8.00 2.50
N GLY A 9 -15.65 8.54 3.71
CA GLY A 9 -15.62 9.99 3.92
C GLY A 9 -14.25 10.59 3.57
N LEU A 10 -14.18 11.91 3.37
CA LEU A 10 -12.91 12.60 3.11
C LEU A 10 -11.86 12.31 4.19
N TRP A 11 -12.26 12.40 5.46
CA TRP A 11 -11.35 12.17 6.59
C TRP A 11 -10.91 10.71 6.70
N GLU A 12 -11.77 9.76 6.37
CA GLU A 12 -11.41 8.34 6.35
C GLU A 12 -10.40 8.05 5.24
N ALA A 13 -10.59 8.64 4.05
CA ALA A 13 -9.66 8.50 2.92
C ALA A 13 -8.30 9.16 3.22
N VAL A 14 -8.31 10.35 3.82
CA VAL A 14 -7.08 11.03 4.26
C VAL A 14 -6.36 10.22 5.33
N ALA A 15 -7.08 9.73 6.35
CA ALA A 15 -6.49 8.91 7.41
C ALA A 15 -5.88 7.62 6.85
N LEU A 16 -6.55 6.96 5.91
CA LEU A 16 -6.04 5.77 5.23
C LEU A 16 -4.75 6.09 4.45
N GLY A 17 -4.74 7.16 3.66
CA GLY A 17 -3.57 7.57 2.90
C GLY A 17 -2.39 7.94 3.80
N VAL A 18 -2.62 8.78 4.81
CA VAL A 18 -1.58 9.20 5.77
C VAL A 18 -1.04 8.02 6.56
N GLY A 19 -1.90 7.10 7.01
CA GLY A 19 -1.49 5.90 7.74
C GLY A 19 -0.56 5.00 6.93
N ILE A 20 -0.88 4.77 5.65
CA ILE A 20 -0.03 3.98 4.75
C ILE A 20 1.32 4.66 4.52
N ILE A 21 1.34 5.97 4.26
CA ILE A 21 2.58 6.71 3.98
C ILE A 21 3.49 6.78 5.22
N ILE A 22 2.94 7.02 6.41
CA ILE A 22 3.70 7.01 7.66
C ILE A 22 4.26 5.61 7.94
N GLY A 23 3.42 4.57 7.77
CA GLY A 23 3.81 3.16 7.89
C GLY A 23 4.99 2.80 7.00
N ALA A 24 4.90 3.15 5.71
CA ALA A 24 5.94 2.84 4.75
C ALA A 24 7.21 3.64 5.05
N SER A 25 7.13 4.97 5.07
CA SER A 25 8.31 5.82 5.09
C SER A 25 9.01 5.83 6.45
N ILE A 26 8.30 6.17 7.53
CA ILE A 26 8.92 6.44 8.84
C ILE A 26 9.37 5.13 9.48
N PHE A 27 8.53 4.11 9.48
CA PHE A 27 8.83 2.85 10.15
C PHE A 27 9.65 1.90 9.29
N SER A 28 9.47 1.88 7.97
CA SER A 28 10.17 0.90 7.12
C SER A 28 11.49 1.41 6.56
N VAL A 29 11.49 2.57 5.89
CA VAL A 29 12.62 2.97 5.05
C VAL A 29 13.49 4.06 5.67
N LEU A 30 13.04 4.76 6.71
CA LEU A 30 13.77 5.87 7.31
C LEU A 30 15.14 5.46 7.87
N GLY A 31 15.24 4.28 8.49
CA GLY A 31 16.52 3.75 8.98
C GLY A 31 17.52 3.46 7.86
N VAL A 32 17.05 2.89 6.74
CA VAL A 32 17.88 2.67 5.55
C VAL A 32 18.29 4.02 4.93
N GLY A 33 17.35 4.96 4.83
CA GLY A 33 17.62 6.32 4.37
C GLY A 33 18.67 7.03 5.22
N ALA A 34 18.60 6.91 6.54
CA ALA A 34 19.59 7.46 7.47
C ALA A 34 20.97 6.84 7.26
N SER A 35 21.06 5.53 7.00
CA SER A 35 22.34 4.86 6.74
C SER A 35 23.02 5.31 5.44
N ILE A 36 22.23 5.71 4.43
CA ILE A 36 22.74 6.13 3.12
C ILE A 36 22.99 7.64 3.08
N ALA A 37 22.02 8.45 3.51
CA ALA A 37 22.08 9.90 3.41
C ALA A 37 22.73 10.57 4.63
N GLY A 38 22.82 9.87 5.78
CA GLY A 38 23.37 10.40 7.02
C GLY A 38 22.74 11.75 7.41
N PRO A 39 23.56 12.81 7.63
CA PRO A 39 23.05 14.14 8.00
C PRO A 39 22.23 14.81 6.88
N ASN A 40 22.35 14.37 5.62
CA ASN A 40 21.61 14.91 4.49
C ASN A 40 20.21 14.29 4.33
N LEU A 41 19.79 13.40 5.24
CA LEU A 41 18.47 12.76 5.20
C LEU A 41 17.30 13.77 5.10
N PRO A 42 17.27 14.90 5.85
CA PRO A 42 16.19 15.86 5.71
C PRO A 42 16.10 16.47 4.31
N LEU A 43 17.24 16.69 3.65
CA LEU A 43 17.28 17.22 2.29
C LEU A 43 16.75 16.18 1.28
N ALA A 44 17.12 14.91 1.44
CA ALA A 44 16.60 13.82 0.61
C ALA A 44 15.08 13.64 0.78
N LEU A 45 14.57 13.78 2.01
CA LEU A 45 13.13 13.76 2.30
C LEU A 45 12.40 14.95 1.68
N LEU A 46 13.00 16.14 1.70
CA LEU A 46 12.42 17.33 1.08
C LEU A 46 12.34 17.19 -0.45
N LEU A 47 13.39 16.69 -1.09
CA LEU A 47 13.41 16.46 -2.53
C LEU A 47 12.39 15.40 -2.97
N SER A 48 12.31 14.28 -2.24
CA SER A 48 11.31 13.24 -2.52
C SER A 48 9.86 13.73 -2.29
N SER A 49 9.64 14.55 -1.27
CA SER A 49 8.33 15.17 -1.00
C SER A 49 7.91 16.13 -2.12
N LEU A 50 8.84 16.92 -2.65
CA LEU A 50 8.56 17.81 -3.77
C LEU A 50 8.17 17.03 -5.04
N ALA A 51 8.89 15.95 -5.34
CA ALA A 51 8.53 15.06 -6.45
C ALA A 51 7.15 14.42 -6.23
N ALA A 52 6.85 13.98 -5.00
CA ALA A 52 5.55 13.40 -4.66
C ALA A 52 4.39 14.41 -4.81
N LEU A 53 4.58 15.68 -4.47
CA LEU A 53 3.58 16.73 -4.70
C LEU A 53 3.26 16.92 -6.17
N LEU A 54 4.27 16.87 -7.04
CA LEU A 54 4.07 16.99 -8.49
C LEU A 54 3.26 15.80 -9.04
N VAL A 55 3.54 14.59 -8.56
CA VAL A 55 2.74 13.39 -8.90
C VAL A 55 1.31 13.53 -8.36
N ALA A 56 1.16 13.93 -7.09
CA ALA A 56 -0.14 14.10 -6.45
C ALA A 56 -1.03 15.11 -7.18
N TYR A 57 -0.45 16.22 -7.69
CA TYR A 57 -1.19 17.20 -8.48
C TYR A 57 -1.74 16.61 -9.79
N ASN A 58 -0.93 15.83 -10.51
CA ASN A 58 -1.38 15.13 -11.72
C ASN A 58 -2.51 14.15 -11.42
N TYR A 59 -2.37 13.36 -10.33
CA TYR A 59 -3.40 12.43 -9.90
C TYR A 59 -4.69 13.12 -9.44
N ALA A 60 -4.59 14.24 -8.74
CA ALA A 60 -5.77 15.01 -8.32
C ALA A 60 -6.56 15.53 -9.51
N LYS A 61 -5.88 16.01 -10.56
CA LYS A 61 -6.51 16.48 -11.79
C LYS A 61 -7.13 15.34 -12.61
N LEU A 62 -6.50 14.17 -12.64
CA LEU A 62 -7.04 12.99 -13.33
C LEU A 62 -8.22 12.38 -12.57
N ALA A 63 -8.13 12.29 -11.24
CA ALA A 63 -9.19 11.74 -10.39
C ALA A 63 -10.48 12.58 -10.40
N SER A 64 -10.38 13.89 -10.63
CA SER A 64 -11.56 14.75 -10.80
C SER A 64 -12.21 14.61 -12.18
N ALA A 65 -11.44 14.24 -13.20
CA ALA A 65 -11.94 14.03 -14.57
C ALA A 65 -12.48 12.59 -14.79
N PHE A 66 -11.84 11.60 -14.19
CA PHE A 66 -12.15 10.17 -14.41
C PHE A 66 -12.42 9.48 -13.07
N THR A 67 -13.68 9.14 -12.82
CA THR A 67 -14.10 8.39 -11.63
C THR A 67 -14.17 6.90 -11.94
N SER A 68 -13.07 6.18 -11.70
CA SER A 68 -12.98 4.72 -11.92
C SER A 68 -12.34 4.01 -10.73
N ASN A 69 -12.83 2.80 -10.44
CA ASN A 69 -12.27 1.92 -9.40
C ASN A 69 -10.96 1.24 -9.85
N ALA A 70 -10.61 1.32 -11.14
CA ALA A 70 -9.35 0.75 -11.67
C ALA A 70 -8.10 1.59 -11.32
N GLY A 71 -8.28 2.77 -10.71
CA GLY A 71 -7.20 3.64 -10.28
C GLY A 71 -6.33 4.12 -11.45
N PRO A 72 -4.99 4.16 -11.31
CA PRO A 72 -4.11 4.71 -12.36
C PRO A 72 -4.10 3.91 -13.67
N VAL A 73 -4.53 2.64 -13.64
CA VAL A 73 -4.65 1.84 -14.86
C VAL A 73 -5.72 2.44 -15.78
N GLU A 74 -6.81 2.97 -15.23
CA GLU A 74 -7.83 3.68 -16.02
C GLU A 74 -7.21 4.85 -16.78
N TYR A 75 -6.41 5.67 -16.09
CA TYR A 75 -5.80 6.85 -16.71
C TYR A 75 -4.86 6.46 -17.85
N ALA A 76 -4.14 5.33 -17.71
CA ALA A 76 -3.30 4.78 -18.77
C ALA A 76 -4.12 4.26 -19.96
N VAL A 77 -5.25 3.58 -19.72
CA VAL A 77 -6.16 3.12 -20.79
C VAL A 77 -6.78 4.31 -21.53
N GLN A 78 -7.21 5.36 -20.80
CA GLN A 78 -7.80 6.56 -21.42
C GLN A 78 -6.78 7.33 -22.27
N ALA A 79 -5.50 7.36 -21.87
CA ALA A 79 -4.45 8.06 -22.59
C ALA A 79 -3.89 7.28 -23.80
N PHE A 80 -3.71 5.96 -23.66
CA PHE A 80 -2.98 5.13 -24.64
C PHE A 80 -3.82 4.01 -25.29
N GLY A 81 -5.10 3.90 -24.92
CA GLY A 81 -5.97 2.81 -25.32
C GLY A 81 -5.61 1.47 -24.68
N SER A 82 -6.36 0.42 -25.04
CA SER A 82 -6.08 -0.95 -24.61
C SER A 82 -4.91 -1.54 -25.40
N SER A 83 -3.68 -1.23 -24.98
CA SER A 83 -2.45 -1.73 -25.58
C SER A 83 -1.69 -2.67 -24.64
N LEU A 84 -0.77 -3.48 -25.19
CA LEU A 84 0.13 -4.33 -24.42
C LEU A 84 0.92 -3.52 -23.37
N VAL A 85 1.31 -2.28 -23.72
CA VAL A 85 2.05 -1.38 -22.82
C VAL A 85 1.25 -1.06 -21.56
N VAL A 86 -0.05 -0.82 -21.70
CA VAL A 86 -0.93 -0.57 -20.54
C VAL A 86 -1.12 -1.83 -19.71
N GLY A 87 -1.22 -3.01 -20.35
CA GLY A 87 -1.25 -4.29 -19.65
C GLY A 87 0.02 -4.55 -18.83
N VAL A 88 1.19 -4.28 -19.39
CA VAL A 88 2.48 -4.38 -18.69
C VAL A 88 2.55 -3.37 -17.54
N ALA A 89 2.13 -2.13 -17.74
CA ALA A 89 2.09 -1.11 -16.68
C ALA A 89 1.17 -1.51 -15.53
N ALA A 90 0.00 -2.09 -15.83
CA ALA A 90 -0.92 -2.62 -14.82
C ALA A 90 -0.28 -3.78 -14.03
N PHE A 91 0.46 -4.66 -14.70
CA PHE A 91 1.21 -5.72 -14.03
C PHE A 91 2.34 -5.18 -13.14
N MET A 92 3.05 -4.14 -13.57
CA MET A 92 4.06 -3.47 -12.75
C MET A 92 3.46 -2.80 -11.51
N LEU A 93 2.26 -2.21 -11.64
CA LEU A 93 1.52 -1.68 -10.51
C LEU A 93 1.17 -2.79 -9.51
N TRP A 94 0.66 -3.92 -9.99
CA TRP A 94 0.40 -5.09 -9.15
C TRP A 94 1.67 -5.57 -8.43
N PHE A 95 2.79 -5.63 -9.14
CA PHE A 95 4.08 -6.02 -8.57
C PHE A 95 4.57 -5.03 -7.48
N THR A 96 4.24 -3.75 -7.61
CA THR A 96 4.55 -2.72 -6.60
C THR A 96 3.84 -3.01 -5.27
N TYR A 97 2.60 -3.49 -5.31
CA TYR A 97 1.89 -3.93 -4.11
C TYR A 97 2.55 -5.16 -3.47
N VAL A 98 2.99 -6.14 -4.26
CA VAL A 98 3.72 -7.30 -3.75
C VAL A 98 5.01 -6.87 -3.04
N GLY A 99 5.79 -5.97 -3.66
CA GLY A 99 6.99 -5.39 -3.05
C GLY A 99 6.70 -4.64 -1.75
N SER A 100 5.57 -3.93 -1.69
CA SER A 100 5.14 -3.20 -0.50
C SER A 100 4.78 -4.14 0.65
N VAL A 101 4.07 -5.25 0.38
CA VAL A 101 3.77 -6.28 1.40
C VAL A 101 5.06 -6.88 1.98
N ALA A 102 6.04 -7.20 1.12
CA ALA A 102 7.33 -7.71 1.55
C ALA A 102 8.09 -6.69 2.43
N LEU A 103 8.07 -5.41 2.03
CA LEU A 103 8.68 -4.33 2.81
C LEU A 103 8.06 -4.23 4.21
N PHE A 104 6.72 -4.18 4.30
CA PHE A 104 6.02 -4.10 5.59
C PHE A 104 6.27 -5.33 6.46
N ALA A 105 6.28 -6.54 5.89
CA ALA A 105 6.58 -7.76 6.62
C ALA A 105 7.98 -7.72 7.24
N LYS A 106 8.99 -7.30 6.46
CA LYS A 106 10.38 -7.16 6.92
C LYS A 106 10.51 -6.14 8.05
N THR A 107 9.85 -4.99 7.90
CA THR A 107 9.82 -3.94 8.92
C THR A 107 9.22 -4.44 10.22
N PHE A 108 8.04 -5.09 10.13
CA PHE A 108 7.36 -5.65 11.28
C PHE A 108 8.24 -6.70 11.99
N ALA A 109 8.87 -7.58 11.23
CA ALA A 109 9.78 -8.58 11.77
C ALA A 109 11.00 -7.97 12.46
N GLY A 110 11.56 -6.88 11.94
CA GLY A 110 12.65 -6.14 12.58
C GLY A 110 12.25 -5.61 13.95
N TYR A 111 11.10 -4.93 14.05
CA TYR A 111 10.60 -4.42 15.33
C TYR A 111 10.21 -5.52 16.31
N ALA A 112 9.50 -6.56 15.84
CA ALA A 112 9.09 -7.68 16.67
C ALA A 112 10.29 -8.47 17.21
N ALA A 113 11.31 -8.73 16.38
CA ALA A 113 12.53 -9.40 16.83
C ALA A 113 13.30 -8.57 17.87
N ALA A 114 13.32 -7.24 17.72
CA ALA A 114 13.90 -6.33 18.71
C ALA A 114 13.15 -6.37 20.04
N LEU A 115 11.80 -6.37 20.00
CA LEU A 115 10.96 -6.48 21.20
C LEU A 115 11.12 -7.82 21.93
N LEU A 116 11.38 -8.90 21.20
CA LEU A 116 11.65 -10.23 21.75
C LEU A 116 13.09 -10.39 22.29
N GLY A 117 13.93 -9.34 22.24
CA GLY A 117 15.33 -9.40 22.66
C GLY A 117 16.21 -10.27 21.75
N ARG A 118 15.78 -10.54 20.51
CA ARG A 118 16.53 -11.33 19.52
C ARG A 118 16.78 -10.54 18.22
N PRO A 119 17.31 -9.30 18.30
CA PRO A 119 17.57 -8.50 17.11
C PRO A 119 18.59 -9.20 16.20
N GLY A 120 18.36 -9.16 14.89
CA GLY A 120 19.33 -9.62 13.88
C GLY A 120 19.46 -11.13 13.70
N GLN A 121 18.63 -11.96 14.33
CA GLN A 121 18.61 -13.41 14.07
C GLN A 121 17.82 -13.71 12.79
N PRO A 122 18.45 -14.19 11.69
CA PRO A 122 17.78 -14.33 10.39
C PRO A 122 16.59 -15.29 10.42
N HIS A 123 16.71 -16.40 11.16
CA HIS A 123 15.65 -17.41 11.28
C HIS A 123 14.42 -16.86 12.02
N VAL A 124 14.63 -16.03 13.06
CA VAL A 124 13.53 -15.41 13.81
C VAL A 124 12.82 -14.38 12.95
N MET A 125 13.57 -13.55 12.23
CA MET A 125 13.00 -12.56 11.32
C MET A 125 12.18 -13.23 10.22
N ALA A 126 12.75 -14.23 9.53
CA ALA A 126 12.04 -14.97 8.49
C ALA A 126 10.76 -15.65 9.01
N ALA A 127 10.80 -16.22 10.23
CA ALA A 127 9.62 -16.82 10.84
C ALA A 127 8.52 -15.77 11.11
N ILE A 128 8.88 -14.58 11.59
CA ILE A 128 7.92 -13.49 11.84
C ILE A 128 7.37 -12.93 10.52
N GLU A 129 8.21 -12.76 9.49
CA GLU A 129 7.79 -12.32 8.15
C GLU A 129 6.74 -13.26 7.55
N VAL A 130 7.01 -14.57 7.56
CA VAL A 130 6.07 -15.57 7.07
C VAL A 130 4.78 -15.58 7.90
N LEU A 131 4.90 -15.48 9.22
CA LEU A 131 3.75 -15.48 10.13
C LEU A 131 2.85 -14.25 9.92
N VAL A 132 3.42 -13.06 9.76
CA VAL A 132 2.62 -11.84 9.55
C VAL A 132 1.92 -11.87 8.19
N VAL A 133 2.61 -12.29 7.13
CA VAL A 133 1.98 -12.44 5.80
C VAL A 133 0.88 -13.50 5.84
N ALA A 134 1.14 -14.67 6.44
CA ALA A 134 0.14 -15.72 6.58
C ALA A 134 -1.08 -15.27 7.39
N ALA A 135 -0.87 -14.48 8.46
CA ALA A 135 -1.95 -13.91 9.26
C ALA A 135 -2.82 -12.94 8.44
N PHE A 136 -2.21 -12.03 7.67
CA PHE A 136 -2.96 -11.12 6.80
C PHE A 136 -3.71 -11.86 5.68
N VAL A 137 -3.11 -12.89 5.09
CA VAL A 137 -3.79 -13.75 4.12
C VAL A 137 -4.98 -14.47 4.76
N ALA A 138 -4.81 -15.03 5.96
CA ALA A 138 -5.90 -15.66 6.69
C ALA A 138 -7.03 -14.68 7.04
N LEU A 139 -6.68 -13.45 7.43
CA LEU A 139 -7.62 -12.35 7.67
C LEU A 139 -8.40 -11.99 6.41
N ASP A 140 -7.74 -11.92 5.25
CA ASP A 140 -8.39 -11.65 3.96
C ASP A 140 -9.39 -12.75 3.60
N PHE A 141 -9.02 -14.03 3.78
CA PHE A 141 -9.93 -15.16 3.59
C PHE A 141 -11.10 -15.16 4.59
N ALA A 142 -10.89 -14.72 5.83
CA ALA A 142 -11.95 -14.64 6.83
C ALA A 142 -12.91 -13.46 6.55
N GLY A 143 -12.37 -12.31 6.17
CA GLY A 143 -13.11 -11.10 5.83
C GLY A 143 -13.93 -11.24 4.56
N SER A 144 -13.35 -11.82 3.50
CA SER A 144 -14.08 -12.11 2.25
C SER A 144 -15.27 -13.06 2.48
N LYS A 145 -15.14 -14.05 3.38
CA LYS A 145 -16.25 -14.92 3.81
C LYS A 145 -17.31 -14.19 4.63
N ALA A 146 -16.94 -13.18 5.42
CA ALA A 146 -17.91 -12.35 6.15
C ALA A 146 -18.71 -11.47 5.18
N VAL A 147 -18.05 -10.85 4.20
CA VAL A 147 -18.69 -10.06 3.14
C VAL A 147 -19.58 -10.95 2.26
N GLY A 148 -19.14 -12.16 1.93
CA GLY A 148 -19.94 -13.14 1.19
C GLY A 148 -21.23 -13.56 1.91
N ARG A 149 -21.20 -13.72 3.24
CA ARG A 149 -22.38 -14.03 4.05
C ARG A 149 -23.34 -12.85 4.18
N ALA A 150 -22.83 -11.63 4.32
CA ALA A 150 -23.67 -10.43 4.33
C ALA A 150 -24.42 -10.23 3.00
N ARG A 151 -23.81 -10.65 1.88
CA ARG A 151 -24.41 -10.58 0.54
C ARG A 151 -25.46 -11.67 0.28
N SER A 152 -25.38 -12.83 0.95
CA SER A 152 -26.33 -13.94 0.74
C SER A 152 -27.64 -13.77 1.53
N THR A 153 -27.60 -13.09 2.68
CA THR A 153 -28.80 -12.82 3.51
C THR A 153 -29.72 -11.75 2.95
N TRP A 154 -29.23 -10.89 2.04
CA TRP A 154 -30.03 -9.82 1.41
C TRP A 154 -30.80 -10.27 0.16
N LYS A 155 -30.57 -11.50 -0.33
CA LYS A 155 -31.30 -12.04 -1.51
C LYS A 155 -32.67 -12.66 -1.18
N ARG A 156 -33.21 -12.45 0.03
CA ARG A 156 -34.58 -12.85 0.40
C ARG A 156 -35.46 -11.63 0.61
#